data_AF-A0A3C0PA75-F1
#
_entry.id   AF-A0A3C0PA75-F1
#
_cell.length_a   1.000
_cell.length_b   1.000
_cell.length_c   1.000
_cell.angle_alpha   90.00
_cell.angle_beta   90.00
_cell.angle_gamma   90.00
#
_symmetry.space_group_name_H-M   'P 1'
#
loop_
_entity.id
_entity.type
_entity.pdbx_description
1 polymer ?
#
loop_
_entity_poly.entity_id
_entity_poly.type
_entity_poly.pdbx_seq_one_letter_code
_entity_poly.pdbx_strand_id
1 'polypeptide(L)'
;FDLNNDYSLIKNTLCAQNETLKLATNFASGIRILNQPPYEMIISFIISANNNIKRIQSLVEKLSAKCGKNMGEYYAFPTVKEVATLSVDELKQLGMGFRAKYIYETTKKLENFDLETLRDYDTVKLLEFLSTLSGVGPKVADCIALFAYHKMDCFPVDTWVEKIYNSYFSKEKETNRAKIRQKLVNTFGNLSGYAQQYLFYYKRELDKKS
;
A
#
# COMPACT_ATOMS: atom_id res chain seq x y z
N PHE A 1 5.08 10.11 -10.57
CA PHE A 1 6.50 9.74 -10.41
C PHE A 1 7.23 10.53 -9.32
N ASP A 2 6.57 11.46 -8.63
CA ASP A 2 7.14 12.19 -7.49
C ASP A 2 8.47 12.91 -7.83
N LEU A 3 8.55 13.53 -9.02
CA LEU A 3 9.82 14.06 -9.56
C LEU A 3 10.36 15.28 -8.81
N ASN A 4 9.49 15.99 -8.08
CA ASN A 4 9.85 17.22 -7.36
C ASN A 4 10.53 16.94 -6.02
N ASN A 5 10.48 15.71 -5.51
CA ASN A 5 11.15 15.33 -4.28
C ASN A 5 12.64 15.02 -4.51
N ASP A 6 13.49 15.53 -3.61
CA ASP A 6 14.92 15.22 -3.58
C ASP A 6 15.19 13.90 -2.85
N TYR A 7 15.16 12.81 -3.63
CA TYR A 7 15.48 11.48 -3.11
C TYR A 7 16.95 11.32 -2.72
N SER A 8 17.86 12.18 -3.20
CA SER A 8 19.26 12.14 -2.77
C SER A 8 19.37 12.58 -1.31
N LEU A 9 18.70 13.68 -0.95
CA LEU A 9 18.63 14.14 0.44
C LEU A 9 17.97 13.10 1.36
N ILE A 10 16.83 12.52 0.92
CA ILE A 10 16.12 11.48 1.67
C ILE A 10 17.04 10.28 1.93
N LYS A 11 17.70 9.78 0.88
CA LYS A 11 18.64 8.65 1.00
C LYS A 11 19.80 8.97 1.93
N ASN A 12 20.43 10.13 1.79
CA ASN A 12 21.56 10.53 2.65
C ASN A 12 21.14 10.58 4.12
N THR A 13 19.94 11.10 4.40
CA THR A 13 19.39 11.17 5.76
C THR A 13 19.14 9.77 6.33
N LEU A 14 18.56 8.87 5.54
CA LEU A 14 18.30 7.49 5.96
C LEU A 14 19.58 6.66 6.12
N CYS A 15 20.56 6.82 5.22
CA CYS A 15 21.87 6.16 5.29
C CYS A 15 22.60 6.44 6.60
N ALA A 16 22.46 7.66 7.13
CA ALA A 16 23.13 8.08 8.36
C ALA A 16 22.53 7.47 9.64
N GLN A 17 21.33 6.88 9.57
CA GLN A 17 20.62 6.37 10.75
C GLN A 17 21.20 5.06 11.28
N ASN A 18 21.47 4.09 10.39
CA ASN A 18 22.12 2.82 10.74
C ASN A 18 22.62 2.06 9.50
N GLU A 19 23.48 1.07 9.73
CA GLU A 19 24.10 0.26 8.66
C GLU A 19 23.07 -0.49 7.81
N THR A 20 21.98 -0.99 8.40
CA THR A 20 20.93 -1.70 7.65
C THR A 20 20.23 -0.78 6.64
N LEU A 21 19.90 0.46 7.04
CA LEU A 21 19.32 1.44 6.14
C LEU A 21 20.30 1.89 5.06
N LYS A 22 21.57 2.05 5.40
CA LYS A 22 22.63 2.34 4.42
C LYS A 22 22.73 1.26 3.34
N LEU A 23 22.72 -0.02 3.74
CA LEU A 23 22.73 -1.14 2.79
C LEU A 23 21.45 -1.16 1.95
N ALA A 24 20.28 -1.01 2.58
CA ALA A 24 18.99 -1.08 1.88
C ALA A 24 18.79 0.07 0.87
N THR A 25 19.15 1.30 1.24
CA THR A 25 19.05 2.49 0.38
C THR A 25 20.03 2.44 -0.79
N ASN A 26 21.26 1.95 -0.58
CA ASN A 26 22.22 1.75 -1.66
C ASN A 26 21.76 0.65 -2.63
N PHE A 27 21.27 -0.47 -2.11
CA PHE A 27 20.76 -1.58 -2.91
C PHE A 27 19.58 -1.16 -3.80
N ALA A 28 18.66 -0.34 -3.26
CA ALA A 28 17.42 0.03 -3.92
C ALA A 28 17.36 1.52 -4.29
N SER A 29 18.50 2.09 -4.67
CA SER A 29 18.71 3.54 -4.82
C SER A 29 17.80 4.27 -5.82
N GLY A 30 17.15 3.53 -6.72
CA GLY A 30 16.21 4.02 -7.72
C GLY A 30 14.73 4.00 -7.31
N ILE A 31 14.39 3.53 -6.11
CA ILE A 31 12.99 3.54 -5.63
C ILE A 31 12.46 4.97 -5.56
N ARG A 32 11.25 5.18 -6.10
CA ARG A 32 10.40 6.35 -5.87
C ARG A 32 9.00 5.90 -5.49
N ILE A 33 8.37 6.63 -4.59
CA ILE A 33 6.99 6.38 -4.17
C ILE A 33 6.07 7.07 -5.17
N LEU A 34 5.19 6.31 -5.81
CA LEU A 34 4.20 6.85 -6.73
C LEU A 34 3.01 7.43 -5.95
N ASN A 35 2.44 8.51 -6.48
CA ASN A 35 1.16 9.05 -6.03
C ASN A 35 0.08 8.58 -7.02
N GLN A 36 -0.55 7.45 -6.71
CA GLN A 36 -1.46 6.73 -7.60
C GLN A 36 -2.92 7.11 -7.35
N PRO A 37 -3.83 6.86 -8.30
CA PRO A 37 -5.26 7.16 -8.13
C PRO A 37 -5.85 6.48 -6.88
N PRO A 38 -6.57 7.20 -6.01
CA PRO A 38 -7.01 6.64 -4.73
C PRO A 38 -7.92 5.42 -4.82
N TYR A 39 -8.90 5.44 -5.72
CA TYR A 39 -9.83 4.31 -5.86
C TYR A 39 -9.11 3.04 -6.32
N GLU A 40 -8.20 3.15 -7.29
CA GLU A 40 -7.39 2.03 -7.76
C GLU A 40 -6.54 1.44 -6.64
N MET A 41 -5.92 2.28 -5.79
CA MET A 41 -5.16 1.81 -4.64
C MET A 41 -6.04 1.11 -3.59
N ILE A 42 -7.22 1.66 -3.29
CA ILE A 42 -8.16 1.05 -2.35
C ILE A 42 -8.52 -0.37 -2.80
N ILE A 43 -8.98 -0.54 -4.05
CA ILE A 43 -9.39 -1.85 -4.56
C ILE A 43 -8.18 -2.79 -4.70
N SER A 44 -7.05 -2.31 -5.22
CA SER A 44 -5.84 -3.13 -5.40
C SER A 44 -5.31 -3.66 -4.07
N PHE A 45 -5.30 -2.85 -3.01
CA PHE A 45 -4.85 -3.33 -1.70
C PHE A 45 -5.87 -4.22 -0.99
N ILE A 46 -7.18 -4.05 -1.20
CA ILE A 46 -8.18 -5.04 -0.79
C ILE A 46 -7.90 -6.38 -1.48
N ILE A 47 -7.64 -6.39 -2.79
CA ILE A 47 -7.27 -7.59 -3.57
C ILE A 47 -5.96 -8.22 -3.01
N SER A 48 -5.03 -7.39 -2.54
CA SER A 48 -3.72 -7.83 -2.03
C SER A 48 -3.75 -8.60 -0.71
N ALA A 49 -4.77 -8.39 0.12
CA ALA A 49 -4.84 -8.96 1.46
C ALA A 49 -4.77 -10.49 1.40
N ASN A 50 -3.78 -11.14 2.03
CA ASN A 50 -3.54 -12.59 1.98
C ASN A 50 -3.48 -13.18 0.55
N ASN A 51 -2.69 -12.56 -0.33
CA ASN A 51 -2.58 -12.92 -1.74
C ASN A 51 -1.13 -12.82 -2.24
N ASN A 52 -0.83 -13.37 -3.42
CA ASN A 52 0.48 -13.27 -4.05
C ASN A 52 0.48 -12.33 -5.26
N ILE A 53 1.63 -11.72 -5.57
CA ILE A 53 1.71 -10.65 -6.58
C ILE A 53 1.17 -11.06 -7.95
N LYS A 54 1.53 -12.25 -8.45
CA LYS A 54 1.08 -12.72 -9.77
C LYS A 54 -0.46 -12.78 -9.84
N ARG A 55 -1.09 -13.31 -8.78
CA ARG A 55 -2.55 -13.37 -8.70
C ARG A 55 -3.19 -12.00 -8.51
N ILE A 56 -2.57 -11.10 -7.75
CA ILE A 56 -3.07 -9.73 -7.57
C ILE A 56 -3.12 -9.01 -8.91
N GLN A 57 -2.02 -9.04 -9.68
CA GLN A 57 -1.93 -8.43 -11.01
C GLN A 57 -3.02 -8.97 -11.94
N SER A 58 -3.14 -10.31 -12.03
CA SER A 58 -4.16 -10.95 -12.85
C SER A 58 -5.59 -10.56 -12.43
N LEU A 59 -5.88 -10.39 -11.14
CA LEU A 59 -7.22 -9.99 -10.68
C LEU A 59 -7.53 -8.52 -11.01
N VAL A 60 -6.54 -7.63 -10.91
CA VAL A 60 -6.67 -6.22 -11.32
C VAL A 60 -6.90 -6.11 -12.83
N GLU A 61 -6.15 -6.85 -13.63
CA GLU A 61 -6.33 -6.93 -15.09
C GLU A 61 -7.72 -7.47 -15.46
N LYS A 62 -8.17 -8.53 -14.80
CA LYS A 62 -9.52 -9.10 -15.02
C LYS A 62 -10.64 -8.14 -14.66
N LEU A 63 -10.50 -7.40 -13.56
CA LEU A 63 -11.48 -6.37 -13.19
C LEU A 63 -11.52 -5.24 -14.24
N SER A 64 -10.34 -4.80 -14.69
CA SER A 64 -10.21 -3.78 -15.74
C SER A 64 -10.80 -4.25 -17.06
N ALA A 65 -10.54 -5.49 -17.48
CA ALA A 65 -11.14 -6.06 -18.69
C ALA A 65 -12.66 -6.27 -18.58
N LYS A 66 -13.19 -6.53 -17.38
CA LYS A 66 -14.62 -6.78 -17.15
C LYS A 66 -15.47 -5.50 -17.23
N CYS A 67 -14.98 -4.37 -16.72
CA CYS A 67 -15.80 -3.15 -16.58
C CYS A 67 -15.04 -1.83 -16.76
N GLY A 68 -13.75 -1.87 -17.07
CA GLY A 68 -12.96 -0.67 -17.36
C GLY A 68 -13.12 -0.21 -18.81
N LYS A 69 -12.74 1.03 -19.06
CA LYS A 69 -12.76 1.61 -20.42
C LYS A 69 -11.71 0.95 -21.31
N ASN A 70 -12.11 0.52 -22.50
CA ASN A 70 -11.19 0.01 -23.53
C ASN A 70 -10.32 1.16 -24.08
N MET A 71 -9.00 0.98 -24.05
CA MET A 71 -7.99 1.95 -24.51
C MET A 71 -7.24 1.46 -25.76
N GLY A 72 -7.76 0.44 -26.45
CA GLY A 72 -7.12 -0.26 -27.56
C GLY A 72 -6.41 -1.52 -27.10
N GLU A 73 -5.13 -1.41 -26.77
CA GLU A 73 -4.29 -2.55 -26.38
C GLU A 73 -4.49 -2.98 -24.92
N TYR A 74 -5.12 -2.14 -24.09
CA TYR A 74 -5.37 -2.40 -22.68
C TYR A 74 -6.70 -1.80 -22.23
N TYR A 75 -7.10 -2.13 -21.00
CA TYR A 75 -8.26 -1.54 -20.34
C TYR A 75 -7.80 -0.65 -19.18
N ALA A 76 -8.39 0.54 -19.07
CA ALA A 76 -8.17 1.40 -17.92
C ALA A 76 -8.74 0.75 -16.65
N PHE A 77 -8.16 1.07 -15.49
CA PHE A 77 -8.76 0.67 -14.23
C PHE A 77 -10.15 1.30 -14.09
N PRO A 78 -11.18 0.53 -13.69
CA PRO A 78 -12.55 1.02 -13.68
C PRO A 78 -12.77 2.05 -12.57
N THR A 79 -13.62 3.01 -12.88
CA THR A 79 -14.15 4.00 -11.94
C THR A 79 -15.07 3.35 -10.91
N VAL A 80 -15.37 4.07 -9.82
CA VAL A 80 -16.32 3.61 -8.80
C VAL A 80 -17.67 3.23 -9.42
N LYS A 81 -18.17 4.05 -10.34
CA LYS A 81 -19.46 3.86 -11.01
C LYS A 81 -19.46 2.59 -11.87
N GLU A 82 -18.37 2.31 -12.58
CA GLU A 82 -18.25 1.10 -13.40
C GLU A 82 -18.22 -0.17 -12.53
N VAL A 83 -17.44 -0.20 -11.45
CA VAL A 83 -17.42 -1.34 -10.52
C VAL A 83 -18.75 -1.49 -9.78
N ALA A 84 -19.45 -0.38 -9.50
CA ALA A 84 -20.74 -0.38 -8.80
C ALA A 84 -21.86 -1.09 -9.57
N THR A 85 -21.67 -1.36 -10.87
CA THR A 85 -22.59 -2.15 -11.70
C THR A 85 -22.47 -3.65 -11.45
N LEU A 86 -21.35 -4.12 -10.88
CA LEU A 86 -21.07 -5.53 -10.69
C LEU A 86 -21.71 -6.06 -9.40
N SER A 87 -22.30 -7.24 -9.50
CA SER A 87 -22.74 -8.00 -8.34
C SER A 87 -21.57 -8.68 -7.60
N VAL A 88 -21.80 -9.07 -6.34
CA VAL A 88 -20.83 -9.87 -5.57
C VAL A 88 -20.48 -11.18 -6.30
N ASP A 89 -21.44 -11.81 -6.97
CA ASP A 89 -21.21 -13.08 -7.65
C ASP A 89 -20.41 -12.92 -8.94
N GLU A 90 -20.60 -11.84 -9.69
CA GLU A 90 -19.71 -11.50 -10.80
C GLU A 90 -18.27 -11.25 -10.34
N LEU A 91 -18.09 -10.52 -9.23
CA LEU A 91 -16.76 -10.32 -8.64
C LEU A 91 -16.13 -11.65 -8.18
N LYS A 92 -16.92 -12.60 -7.66
CA LYS A 92 -16.44 -13.96 -7.34
C LYS A 92 -16.04 -14.73 -8.60
N GLN A 93 -16.80 -14.63 -9.68
CA GLN A 93 -16.49 -15.28 -10.96
C GLN A 93 -15.15 -14.80 -11.55
N LEU A 94 -14.73 -13.56 -11.26
CA LEU A 94 -13.38 -13.07 -11.60
C LEU A 94 -12.25 -13.73 -10.77
N GLY A 95 -12.58 -14.48 -9.72
CA GLY A 95 -11.64 -15.19 -8.87
C GLY A 95 -11.23 -14.46 -7.58
N MET A 96 -11.99 -13.42 -7.19
CA MET A 96 -11.71 -12.59 -6.01
C MET A 96 -12.00 -13.30 -4.68
N GLY A 97 -12.82 -14.35 -4.69
CA GLY A 97 -13.18 -15.13 -3.50
C GLY A 97 -13.89 -14.28 -2.45
N PHE A 98 -13.50 -14.40 -1.18
CA PHE A 98 -14.10 -13.62 -0.08
C PHE A 98 -13.97 -12.10 -0.26
N ARG A 99 -12.97 -11.63 -1.03
CA ARG A 99 -12.72 -10.19 -1.28
C ARG A 99 -13.80 -9.56 -2.17
N ALA A 100 -14.56 -10.36 -2.91
CA ALA A 100 -15.67 -9.88 -3.73
C ALA A 100 -16.67 -9.07 -2.89
N LYS A 101 -17.00 -9.56 -1.67
CA LYS A 101 -17.89 -8.85 -0.75
C LYS A 101 -17.28 -7.52 -0.29
N TYR A 102 -15.99 -7.51 0.03
CA TYR A 102 -15.27 -6.31 0.47
C TYR A 102 -15.22 -5.23 -0.61
N ILE A 103 -14.94 -5.62 -1.85
CA ILE A 103 -14.92 -4.72 -3.01
C ILE A 103 -16.32 -4.16 -3.27
N TYR A 104 -17.35 -5.00 -3.24
CA TYR A 104 -18.73 -4.57 -3.43
C TYR A 104 -19.17 -3.54 -2.36
N GLU A 105 -19.01 -3.86 -1.07
CA GLU A 105 -19.40 -2.98 0.04
C GLU A 105 -18.60 -1.67 0.03
N THR A 106 -17.29 -1.74 -0.22
CA THR A 106 -16.44 -0.55 -0.34
C THR A 106 -16.86 0.31 -1.53
N THR A 107 -17.13 -0.29 -2.68
CA THR A 107 -17.57 0.45 -3.88
C THR A 107 -18.91 1.14 -3.63
N LYS A 108 -19.88 0.45 -3.00
CA LYS A 108 -21.18 1.06 -2.66
C LYS A 108 -21.06 2.22 -1.68
N LYS A 109 -20.16 2.10 -0.70
CA LYS A 109 -19.87 3.19 0.25
C LYS A 109 -19.23 4.41 -0.43
N LEU A 110 -18.47 4.20 -1.50
CA LEU A 110 -17.73 5.25 -2.20
C LEU A 110 -18.45 5.82 -3.43
N GLU A 111 -19.60 5.26 -3.84
CA GLU A 111 -20.29 5.60 -5.10
C GLU A 111 -20.61 7.10 -5.24
N ASN A 112 -20.91 7.77 -4.12
CA ASN A 112 -21.21 9.20 -4.05
C ASN A 112 -20.20 9.98 -3.16
N PHE A 113 -19.03 9.40 -2.91
CA PHE A 113 -18.00 10.02 -2.07
C PHE A 113 -16.87 10.57 -2.94
N ASP A 114 -16.53 11.85 -2.74
CA ASP A 114 -15.37 12.45 -3.40
C ASP A 114 -14.09 12.11 -2.64
N LEU A 115 -13.34 11.14 -3.18
CA LEU A 115 -12.08 10.67 -2.59
C LEU A 115 -11.00 11.75 -2.57
N GLU A 116 -11.07 12.79 -3.41
CA GLU A 116 -10.04 13.83 -3.42
C GLU A 116 -10.08 14.70 -2.15
N THR A 117 -11.25 14.82 -1.51
CA THR A 117 -11.40 15.51 -0.20
C THR A 117 -10.56 14.90 0.92
N LEU A 118 -10.14 13.64 0.78
CA LEU A 118 -9.31 12.94 1.76
C LEU A 118 -7.84 13.39 1.71
N ARG A 119 -7.41 14.11 0.67
CA ARG A 119 -6.03 14.65 0.61
C ARG A 119 -5.77 15.66 1.73
N ASP A 120 -6.80 16.40 2.14
CA ASP A 120 -6.73 17.42 3.18
C ASP A 120 -6.72 16.84 4.60
N TYR A 121 -7.01 15.54 4.75
CA TYR A 121 -6.99 14.90 6.07
C TYR A 121 -5.56 14.73 6.55
N ASP A 122 -5.32 14.91 7.85
CA ASP A 122 -4.09 14.38 8.45
C ASP A 122 -4.09 12.85 8.41
N THR A 123 -2.93 12.26 8.70
CA THR A 123 -2.73 10.81 8.59
C THR A 123 -3.63 10.03 9.55
N VAL A 124 -3.90 10.52 10.76
CA VAL A 124 -4.75 9.83 11.72
C VAL A 124 -6.19 9.76 11.21
N LYS A 125 -6.74 10.92 10.83
CA LYS A 125 -8.11 11.03 10.31
C LYS A 125 -8.30 10.25 9.01
N LEU A 126 -7.28 10.25 8.14
CA LEU A 126 -7.30 9.45 6.90
C LEU A 126 -7.35 7.95 7.20
N LEU A 127 -6.52 7.47 8.13
CA LEU A 127 -6.48 6.05 8.49
C LEU A 127 -7.75 5.59 9.19
N GLU A 128 -8.37 6.45 10.01
CA GLU A 128 -9.68 6.20 10.59
C GLU A 128 -10.74 6.01 9.50
N PHE A 129 -10.83 6.93 8.53
CA PHE A 129 -11.75 6.81 7.40
C PHE A 129 -11.51 5.53 6.61
N LEU A 130 -10.25 5.28 6.20
CA LEU A 130 -9.90 4.10 5.39
C LEU A 130 -10.24 2.80 6.11
N SER A 131 -10.04 2.74 7.42
CA SER A 131 -10.35 1.56 8.24
C SER A 131 -11.85 1.28 8.37
N THR A 132 -12.71 2.23 7.98
CA THR A 132 -14.16 2.01 7.88
C THR A 132 -14.59 1.33 6.56
N LEU A 133 -13.66 1.11 5.61
CA LEU A 133 -13.93 0.42 4.36
C LEU A 133 -13.82 -1.10 4.55
N SER A 134 -14.71 -1.85 3.90
CA SER A 134 -14.76 -3.31 4.05
C SER A 134 -13.50 -3.95 3.47
N GLY A 135 -12.84 -4.81 4.26
CA GLY A 135 -11.57 -5.44 3.87
C GLY A 135 -10.32 -4.56 4.05
N VAL A 136 -10.45 -3.34 4.58
CA VAL A 136 -9.32 -2.44 4.86
C VAL A 136 -8.94 -2.50 6.33
N GLY A 137 -7.93 -3.33 6.64
CA GLY A 137 -7.30 -3.35 7.97
C GLY A 137 -6.14 -2.34 8.08
N PRO A 138 -5.51 -2.20 9.27
CA PRO A 138 -4.49 -1.19 9.54
C PRO A 138 -3.34 -1.13 8.51
N LYS A 139 -2.78 -2.29 8.15
CA LYS A 139 -1.71 -2.38 7.14
C LYS A 139 -2.17 -1.91 5.76
N VAL A 140 -3.39 -2.29 5.37
CA VAL A 140 -3.97 -1.90 4.07
C VAL A 140 -4.24 -0.40 4.04
N ALA A 141 -4.75 0.16 5.15
CA ALA A 141 -4.95 1.59 5.31
C ALA A 141 -3.63 2.36 5.17
N ASP A 142 -2.54 1.91 5.81
CA ASP A 142 -1.21 2.52 5.64
C ASP A 142 -0.72 2.48 4.18
N CYS A 143 -0.91 1.34 3.49
CA CYS A 143 -0.54 1.25 2.08
C CYS A 143 -1.31 2.28 1.23
N ILE A 144 -2.63 2.40 1.43
CA ILE A 144 -3.44 3.36 0.69
C ILE A 144 -3.02 4.79 1.04
N ALA A 145 -2.85 5.12 2.32
CA ALA A 145 -2.40 6.44 2.76
C ALA A 145 -1.05 6.84 2.14
N LEU A 146 -0.09 5.89 2.09
CA LEU A 146 1.23 6.11 1.51
C LEU A 146 1.17 6.27 -0.01
N PHE A 147 0.52 5.35 -0.73
CA PHE A 147 0.62 5.25 -2.18
C PHE A 147 -0.43 6.04 -2.96
N ALA A 148 -1.55 6.45 -2.34
CA ALA A 148 -2.58 7.27 -2.98
C ALA A 148 -2.68 8.70 -2.44
N TYR A 149 -2.35 8.90 -1.16
CA TYR A 149 -2.47 10.19 -0.48
C TYR A 149 -1.13 10.77 -0.05
N HIS A 150 -0.04 10.08 -0.36
CA HIS A 150 1.33 10.54 -0.15
C HIS A 150 1.65 10.91 1.31
N LYS A 151 1.04 10.21 2.27
CA LYS A 151 1.32 10.37 3.71
C LYS A 151 2.62 9.64 4.07
N MET A 152 3.71 10.41 4.22
CA MET A 152 5.05 9.86 4.43
C MET A 152 5.36 9.48 5.88
N ASP A 153 4.48 9.84 6.81
CA ASP A 153 4.46 9.41 8.21
C ASP A 153 3.69 8.08 8.43
N CYS A 154 3.43 7.33 7.35
CA CYS A 154 2.92 5.95 7.40
C CYS A 154 4.04 4.93 7.30
N PHE A 155 3.88 3.79 8.00
CA PHE A 155 4.80 2.66 7.91
C PHE A 155 4.01 1.34 7.82
N PRO A 156 3.60 0.88 6.62
CA PRO A 156 2.86 -0.37 6.48
C PRO A 156 3.65 -1.56 7.05
N VAL A 157 3.14 -2.21 8.11
CA VAL A 157 3.80 -3.36 8.75
C VAL A 157 3.12 -4.67 8.34
N ASP A 158 3.82 -5.47 7.55
CA ASP A 158 3.47 -6.84 7.24
C ASP A 158 4.43 -7.84 7.92
N THR A 159 4.38 -9.11 7.52
CA THR A 159 5.26 -10.16 8.07
C THR A 159 6.73 -9.93 7.75
N TRP A 160 7.08 -9.28 6.63
CA TRP A 160 8.46 -8.95 6.29
C TRP A 160 8.97 -7.80 7.14
N VAL A 161 8.18 -6.75 7.28
CA VAL A 161 8.53 -5.60 8.12
C VAL A 161 8.64 -6.01 9.59
N GLU A 162 7.76 -6.89 10.08
CA GLU A 162 7.87 -7.48 11.42
C GLU A 162 9.20 -8.22 11.62
N LYS A 163 9.63 -9.03 10.64
CA LYS A 163 10.95 -9.69 10.68
C LYS A 163 12.09 -8.67 10.72
N ILE A 164 12.04 -7.64 9.86
CA ILE A 164 13.04 -6.56 9.81
C ILE A 164 13.12 -5.85 11.16
N TYR A 165 11.99 -5.46 11.73
CA TYR A 165 11.93 -4.79 13.03
C TYR A 165 12.63 -5.62 14.12
N ASN A 166 12.30 -6.90 14.21
CA ASN A 166 12.87 -7.80 15.21
C ASN A 166 14.35 -8.14 14.96
N SER A 167 14.83 -8.07 13.72
CA SER A 167 16.24 -8.32 13.40
C SER A 167 17.15 -7.11 13.64
N TYR A 168 16.64 -5.88 13.47
CA TYR A 168 17.51 -4.70 13.38
C TYR A 168 17.12 -3.55 14.32
N PHE A 169 15.88 -3.52 14.81
CA PHE A 169 15.33 -2.37 15.55
C PHE A 169 14.84 -2.74 16.95
N SER A 170 14.94 -4.01 17.35
CA SER A 170 14.51 -4.48 18.66
C SER A 170 15.50 -5.46 19.27
N LYS A 171 15.69 -5.36 20.59
CA LYS A 171 16.45 -6.35 21.37
C LYS A 171 15.58 -7.52 21.83
N GLU A 172 14.27 -7.30 21.90
CA GLU A 172 13.27 -8.28 22.31
C GLU A 172 12.28 -8.52 21.18
N LYS A 173 11.75 -9.74 21.09
CA LYS A 173 10.78 -10.09 20.06
C LYS A 173 9.44 -9.37 20.32
N GLU A 174 9.03 -8.52 19.39
CA GLU A 174 7.73 -7.88 19.34
C GLU A 174 6.93 -8.46 18.17
N THR A 175 5.71 -8.92 18.43
CA THR A 175 4.80 -9.48 17.42
C THR A 175 3.56 -8.62 17.21
N ASN A 176 3.33 -7.62 18.07
CA ASN A 176 2.26 -6.66 17.90
C ASN A 176 2.64 -5.62 16.84
N ARG A 177 2.14 -5.82 15.62
CA ARG A 177 2.40 -4.94 14.46
C ARG A 177 2.00 -3.49 14.68
N ALA A 178 0.99 -3.20 15.50
CA ALA A 178 0.62 -1.82 15.82
C ALA A 178 1.70 -1.13 16.67
N LYS A 179 2.28 -1.84 17.65
CA LYS A 179 3.42 -1.34 18.42
C LYS A 179 4.66 -1.16 17.56
N ILE A 180 4.94 -2.12 16.66
CA ILE A 180 6.04 -2.03 15.69
C ILE A 180 5.87 -0.79 14.81
N ARG A 181 4.69 -0.61 14.23
CA ARG A 181 4.33 0.56 13.41
C ARG A 181 4.59 1.85 14.18
N GLN A 182 4.08 1.97 15.40
CA GLN A 182 4.25 3.18 16.21
C GLN A 182 5.72 3.49 16.48
N LYS A 183 6.53 2.48 16.85
CA LYS A 183 7.97 2.68 17.11
C LYS A 183 8.71 3.10 15.84
N LEU A 184 8.43 2.48 14.70
CA LEU A 184 9.06 2.83 13.43
C LEU A 184 8.67 4.23 12.97
N VAL A 185 7.38 4.60 13.10
CA VAL A 185 6.92 5.97 12.80
C VAL A 185 7.56 6.99 13.72
N ASN A 186 7.65 6.72 15.03
CA ASN A 186 8.34 7.61 15.98
C ASN A 186 9.84 7.75 15.65
N THR A 187 10.46 6.71 15.10
CA THR A 187 11.89 6.72 14.74
C THR A 187 12.14 7.55 13.48
N PHE A 188 11.30 7.41 12.46
CA PHE A 188 11.56 8.00 11.14
C PHE A 188 10.73 9.25 10.83
N GLY A 189 9.65 9.51 11.57
CA GLY A 189 8.74 10.63 11.32
C GLY A 189 8.26 10.65 9.87
N ASN A 190 8.41 11.78 9.20
CA ASN A 190 8.06 11.96 7.79
C ASN A 190 8.96 11.20 6.80
N LEU A 191 9.97 10.45 7.27
CA LEU A 191 10.76 9.56 6.43
C LEU A 191 10.29 8.09 6.49
N SER A 192 9.24 7.82 7.25
CA SER A 192 8.73 6.46 7.51
C SER A 192 8.38 5.71 6.23
N GLY A 193 7.64 6.34 5.32
CA GLY A 193 7.24 5.74 4.05
C GLY A 193 8.45 5.34 3.20
N TYR A 194 9.45 6.22 3.12
CA TYR A 194 10.69 5.96 2.38
C TYR A 194 11.50 4.83 3.02
N ALA A 195 11.74 4.90 4.33
CA ALA A 195 12.45 3.87 5.08
C ALA A 195 11.79 2.50 4.90
N GLN A 196 10.46 2.45 4.97
CA GLN A 196 9.70 1.23 4.77
C GLN A 196 9.93 0.63 3.38
N GLN A 197 9.93 1.44 2.32
CA GLN A 197 10.17 0.94 0.95
C GLN A 197 11.55 0.35 0.76
N TYR A 198 12.60 1.05 1.20
CA TYR A 198 13.98 0.57 1.09
C TYR A 198 14.17 -0.74 1.86
N LEU A 199 13.74 -0.77 3.13
CA LEU A 199 13.87 -1.95 3.99
C LEU A 199 13.09 -3.14 3.44
N PHE A 200 11.85 -2.93 3.01
CA PHE A 200 10.99 -3.99 2.47
C PHE A 200 11.58 -4.61 1.20
N TYR A 201 11.98 -3.77 0.23
CA TYR A 201 12.53 -4.27 -1.03
C TYR A 201 13.85 -5.00 -0.81
N TYR A 202 14.76 -4.43 -0.02
CA TYR A 202 16.04 -5.05 0.31
C TYR A 202 15.87 -6.43 0.94
N LYS A 203 15.03 -6.55 1.98
CA LYS A 203 14.84 -7.83 2.68
C LYS A 203 14.21 -8.89 1.78
N ARG A 204 13.25 -8.49 0.95
CA ARG A 204 12.53 -9.40 0.07
C ARG A 204 13.43 -9.94 -1.05
N GLU A 205 14.35 -9.13 -1.57
CA GLU A 205 15.32 -9.59 -2.59
C GLU A 205 16.44 -10.44 -2.01
N LEU A 206 16.86 -10.21 -0.75
CA LEU A 206 17.81 -11.09 -0.08
C LEU A 206 17.26 -12.51 0.12
N ASP A 207 15.99 -12.63 0.49
CA ASP A 207 15.36 -13.93 0.75
C ASP A 207 15.17 -14.77 -0.52
N LYS A 208 15.04 -14.15 -1.69
CA LYS A 208 15.03 -14.88 -2.98
C LYS A 208 16.37 -15.51 -3.33
N LYS A 209 17.46 -15.03 -2.72
CA LYS A 209 18.84 -15.47 -3.00
C LYS A 209 19.35 -16.50 -1.99
N SER A 210 18.61 -16.76 -0.91
CA SER A 210 18.87 -17.79 0.10
C SER A 210 18.08 -19.04 -0.17
#